data_AF-A0A941S364-F1
#
_entry.id   AF-A0A941S364-F1
#
_cell.length_a   1.000
_cell.length_b   1.000
_cell.length_c   1.000
_cell.angle_alpha   90.00
_cell.angle_beta   90.00
_cell.angle_gamma   90.00
#
_symmetry.space_group_name_H-M   'P 1'
#
loop_
_entity.id
_entity.type
_entity.pdbx_description
1 polymer ?
#
loop_
_entity_poly.entity_id
_entity_poly.type
_entity_poly.pdbx_seq_one_letter_code
_entity_poly.pdbx_strand_id
1 'polypeptide(L)' 'MPILQLDPDTTERLEALAAASGMTVDAYLRLLLPTLSNGTHAKVSPGELDELLVENSFEGLTLPADFSRADIYDEHT' A
#
# COMPACT_ATOMS: atom_id res chain seq x y z
N MET A 1 -5.59 22.04 -16.10
CA MET A 1 -5.78 20.75 -15.43
C MET A 1 -5.38 19.66 -16.41
N PRO A 2 -4.51 18.71 -16.03
CA PRO A 2 -4.16 17.62 -16.93
C PRO A 2 -5.40 16.74 -17.14
N ILE A 3 -5.69 16.44 -18.41
CA ILE A 3 -6.74 15.48 -18.78
C ILE A 3 -6.08 14.10 -18.72
N LEU A 4 -6.49 13.28 -17.75
CA LEU A 4 -6.02 11.90 -17.65
C LEU A 4 -6.66 11.11 -18.80
N GLN A 5 -5.88 10.74 -19.81
CA GLN A 5 -6.33 9.84 -20.86
C GLN A 5 -6.00 8.42 -20.44
N LEU A 6 -7.04 7.61 -20.28
CA LEU A 6 -6.93 6.18 -19.99
C LEU A 6 -7.24 5.40 -21.26
N ASP A 7 -6.61 4.24 -21.42
CA ASP A 7 -7.00 3.31 -22.46
C ASP A 7 -8.38 2.69 -22.17
N PRO A 8 -9.07 2.14 -23.18
CA PRO A 8 -10.41 1.61 -23.03
C PRO A 8 -10.50 0.47 -22.00
N ASP A 9 -9.51 -0.42 -21.97
CA ASP A 9 -9.51 -1.60 -21.10
C ASP A 9 -9.36 -1.17 -19.62
N THR A 10 -8.50 -0.19 -19.35
CA THR A 10 -8.34 0.41 -18.03
C THR A 10 -9.61 1.13 -17.58
N THR A 11 -10.30 1.79 -18.50
CA THR A 11 -11.56 2.49 -18.20
C THR A 11 -12.65 1.52 -17.77
N GLU A 12 -12.85 0.42 -18.51
CA GLU A 12 -13.84 -0.62 -18.20
C GLU A 12 -13.59 -1.26 -16.84
N ARG A 13 -12.32 -1.55 -16.53
CA ARG A 13 -11.93 -2.10 -15.22
C ARG A 13 -12.20 -1.12 -14.08
N LEU A 14 -11.90 0.15 -14.27
CA LEU A 14 -12.16 1.19 -13.27
C LEU A 14 -13.66 1.37 -13.02
N GLU A 15 -14.48 1.34 -14.07
CA GLU A 15 -15.94 1.38 -13.96
C GLU A 15 -16.48 0.20 -13.16
N ALA A 16 -16.02 -1.02 -13.46
CA ALA A 16 -16.43 -2.22 -12.73
C ALA A 16 -16.06 -2.16 -11.24
N LEU A 17 -14.85 -1.70 -10.92
CA LEU A 17 -14.37 -1.57 -9.54
C LEU A 17 -15.10 -0.48 -8.76
N ALA A 18 -15.36 0.66 -9.40
CA ALA A 18 -16.13 1.75 -8.81
C ALA A 18 -17.57 1.29 -8.51
N ALA A 19 -18.21 0.61 -9.45
CA ALA A 19 -19.55 0.06 -9.28
C ALA A 19 -19.61 -0.99 -8.16
N ALA A 20 -18.63 -1.91 -8.11
CA ALA A 20 -18.53 -2.91 -7.04
C ALA A 20 -18.36 -2.27 -5.65
N SER A 21 -17.74 -1.08 -5.59
CA SER A 21 -17.55 -0.31 -4.37
C SER A 21 -18.72 0.63 -4.05
N GLY A 22 -19.78 0.65 -4.86
CA GLY A 22 -20.92 1.56 -4.71
C GLY A 22 -20.57 3.03 -4.94
N MET A 23 -19.52 3.30 -5.70
CA MET A 23 -18.97 4.65 -5.95
C MET A 23 -19.08 5.03 -7.42
N THR A 24 -19.04 6.33 -7.70
CA THR A 24 -18.77 6.80 -9.06
C THR A 24 -17.29 6.66 -9.39
N VAL A 25 -16.94 6.57 -10.67
CA VAL A 25 -15.54 6.49 -11.11
C VAL A 25 -14.71 7.66 -10.59
N ASP A 26 -15.25 8.89 -10.59
CA ASP A 26 -14.56 10.07 -10.06
C ASP A 26 -14.27 9.95 -8.55
N ALA A 27 -15.25 9.50 -7.76
CA ALA A 27 -15.08 9.30 -6.32
C ALA A 27 -14.08 8.17 -6.02
N TYR A 28 -14.13 7.09 -6.81
CA TYR A 28 -13.20 5.98 -6.71
C TYR A 28 -11.77 6.40 -7.08
N LEU A 29 -11.59 7.19 -8.14
CA LEU A 29 -10.28 7.74 -8.52
C LEU A 29 -9.72 8.68 -7.45
N ARG A 30 -10.56 9.51 -6.80
CA ARG A 30 -10.12 10.36 -5.69
C ARG A 30 -9.69 9.58 -4.45
N LEU A 31 -10.26 8.39 -4.25
CA LEU A 31 -9.84 7.48 -3.17
C LEU A 31 -8.49 6.81 -3.52
N LEU A 32 -8.34 6.37 -4.77
CA LEU A 32 -7.13 5.70 -5.25
C LEU A 32 -5.94 6.63 -5.40
N LEU A 33 -6.19 7.88 -5.77
CA LEU A 33 -5.16 8.90 -5.78
C LEU A 33 -4.90 9.26 -4.31
N PRO A 34 -3.78 8.81 -3.71
CA PRO A 34 -3.34 9.42 -2.46
C PRO A 34 -3.35 10.92 -2.72
N THR A 35 -3.93 11.68 -1.80
CA THR A 35 -3.98 13.14 -1.90
C THR A 35 -2.64 13.65 -2.42
N LEU A 36 -2.59 13.98 -3.71
CA LEU A 36 -1.47 14.67 -4.36
C LEU A 36 -1.34 16.10 -3.81
N SER A 37 -1.95 16.37 -2.65
CA SER A 37 -1.88 17.57 -1.86
C SER A 37 -0.50 17.79 -1.24
N ASN A 38 0.44 16.83 -1.33
CA ASN A 38 1.86 17.08 -1.14
C ASN A 38 2.65 16.02 -1.92
N GLY A 39 3.10 16.37 -3.13
CA GLY A 39 3.86 15.52 -4.06
C GLY A 39 5.25 15.12 -3.56
N THR A 40 5.32 14.44 -2.43
CA THR A 40 6.52 13.80 -1.92
C THR A 40 5.99 12.68 -1.04
N HIS A 41 6.22 11.41 -1.40
CA HIS A 41 6.40 10.41 -0.35
C HIS A 41 7.38 11.07 0.62
N ALA A 42 6.95 11.42 1.83
CA ALA A 42 7.84 12.07 2.78
C ALA A 42 9.10 11.21 2.81
N LYS A 43 10.22 11.75 2.33
CA LYS A 43 11.50 11.05 2.43
C LYS A 43 11.79 11.06 3.91
N VAL A 44 11.36 10.00 4.58
CA VAL A 44 11.63 9.76 5.98
C VAL A 44 13.16 9.68 6.06
N SER A 45 13.75 10.58 6.83
CA SER A 45 15.17 10.48 7.14
C SER A 45 15.43 9.19 7.92
N PRO A 46 16.66 8.65 7.91
CA PRO A 46 16.98 7.47 8.70
C PRO A 46 16.57 7.59 10.18
N GLY A 47 16.70 8.78 10.78
CA GLY A 47 16.31 9.02 12.16
C GLY A 47 14.79 9.01 12.40
N GLU A 48 14.01 9.62 11.52
CA GLU A 48 12.53 9.56 11.60
C GLU A 48 12.01 8.14 11.39
N LEU A 49 12.72 7.32 10.60
CA LEU A 49 12.37 5.92 10.41
C LEU A 49 12.62 5.13 11.70
N ASP A 50 13.75 5.35 12.37
CA ASP A 50 14.05 4.71 13.65
C ASP A 50 13.00 5.07 14.72
N GLU A 51 12.58 6.34 14.79
CA GLU A 51 11.50 6.77 15.69
C GLU A 51 10.18 6.06 15.40
N LEU A 52 9.79 5.96 14.13
CA LEU A 52 8.58 5.24 13.71
C LEU A 52 8.67 3.74 14.02
N LEU A 53 9.84 3.13 13.82
CA LEU A 53 10.07 1.73 14.16
C LEU A 53 9.92 1.49 15.66
N VAL A 54 10.43 2.40 16.50
CA VAL A 54 10.26 2.32 17.95
C VAL A 54 8.79 2.51 18.34
N GLU A 55 8.13 3.55 17.82
CA GLU A 55 6.72 3.85 18.13
C GLU A 55 5.77 2.70 17.76
N ASN A 56 6.05 2.02 16.64
CA ASN A 56 5.23 0.93 16.13
C ASN A 56 5.77 -0.46 16.48
N SER A 57 6.89 -0.53 17.20
CA SER A 57 7.37 -1.79 17.77
C SER A 57 6.51 -2.17 18.97
N PHE A 58 6.01 -3.40 18.94
CA PHE A 58 5.34 -4.01 20.08
C PHE A 58 6.24 -5.11 20.64
N GLU A 59 6.16 -5.35 21.93
CA GLU A 59 6.75 -6.53 22.56
C GLU A 59 6.03 -7.78 22.04
N GLY A 60 6.48 -8.24 20.88
CA GLY A 60 6.03 -9.48 20.24
C GLY A 60 6.84 -10.67 20.71
N LEU A 61 6.36 -11.87 20.35
CA LEU A 61 7.14 -13.09 20.52
C LEU A 61 8.43 -12.97 19.70
N THR A 62 9.57 -13.10 20.37
CA THR A 62 10.85 -13.21 19.67
C THR A 62 10.89 -14.52 18.92
N LEU A 63 11.47 -14.51 17.72
CA LEU A 63 11.71 -15.75 16.99
C LEU A 63 12.54 -16.71 17.86
N PRO A 64 12.26 -18.02 17.83
CA PRO A 64 13.06 -19.02 18.52
C PRO A 64 14.54 -18.90 18.12
N ALA A 65 15.45 -19.26 19.02
CA ALA A 65 16.90 -19.22 18.75
C ALA A 65 17.31 -20.10 17.56
N ASP A 66 16.54 -21.15 17.31
CA ASP A 66 16.77 -22.10 16.21
C ASP A 66 16.03 -21.71 14.92
N PHE A 67 15.34 -20.56 14.89
CA PHE A 67 14.64 -20.11 13.69
C PHE A 67 15.64 -19.89 12.54
N SER A 68 15.44 -20.68 11.49
CA SER A 68 16.20 -20.64 10.25
C SER A 68 15.29 -20.18 9.12
N ARG A 69 15.91 -19.59 8.09
CA ARG A 69 15.21 -19.25 6.84
C ARG A 69 14.55 -20.49 6.20
N ALA A 70 15.03 -21.70 6.49
CA ALA A 70 14.41 -22.95 6.04
C ALA A 70 12.98 -23.14 6.59
N ASP A 71 12.71 -22.69 7.82
CA ASP A 71 11.39 -22.81 8.47
C ASP A 71 10.29 -22.02 7.74
N ILE A 72 10.65 -21.06 6.89
CA ILE A 72 9.71 -20.26 6.08
C ILE A 72 9.20 -21.05 4.87
N TYR A 73 9.97 -22.04 4.40
CA TYR A 73 9.71 -22.75 3.15
C TYR A 73 9.36 -24.23 3.34
N ASP A 74 9.42 -24.75 4.57
CA ASP A 74 9.15 -26.16 4.87
C ASP A 74 7.68 -26.58 4.63
N GLU A 75 6.74 -25.64 4.53
CA GLU A 75 5.31 -25.92 4.27
C GLU A 75 4.94 -25.94 2.76
N HIS A 76 5.92 -25.88 1.85
CA HIS A 76 5.67 -25.79 0.40
C HIS A 76 6.37 -26.88 -0.44
N THR A 77 6.45 -28.12 0.07
CA THR A 77 6.78 -29.32 -0.73
C THR A 77 5.64 -30.32 -0.71
#